data_AF-A0A2V6DNS2-F1
#
_entry.id   AF-A0A2V6DNS2-F1
#
_cell.length_a   1.000
_cell.length_b   1.000
_cell.length_c   1.000
_cell.angle_alpha   90.00
_cell.angle_beta   90.00
_cell.angle_gamma   90.00
#
_symmetry.space_group_name_H-M   'P 1'
#
loop_
_entity.id
_entity.type
_entity.pdbx_description
1 polymer ?
#
loop_
_entity_poly.entity_id
_entity_poly.type
_entity_poly.pdbx_seq_one_letter_code
_entity_poly.pdbx_strand_id
1 'polypeptide(L)'
;MNNNDTESSELSSHEGTRRQFNGSKAVIKLGIDVHQDFYVVVIQEGGTNPKPAQRVRKEAFLHWVAKLKQERAEVHAVYEACGFGFGLQRQLTALGIQCQVVCPQKLDEGNKRVKTDGLDAKALCLKLDRFVQGNRDALAIIRIPTQEEEQKRAIHRQREQLVQARKRLEAQGRSLMVNHGMEPATNWWKPRTFALLSVPEWMKELLANSQPILVALQEKIRTLTQQLQAAAGS
;
A
#
# COMPACT_ATOMS: atom_id res chain seq x y z
N MET A 1 38.02 -72.76 17.89
CA MET A 1 37.66 -71.42 18.41
C MET A 1 37.63 -70.44 17.25
N ASN A 2 36.41 -69.99 16.94
CA ASN A 2 35.93 -68.79 16.26
C ASN A 2 36.58 -68.29 14.95
N ASN A 3 35.82 -68.43 13.86
CA ASN A 3 35.78 -67.54 12.72
C ASN A 3 34.33 -67.42 12.20
N ASN A 4 34.03 -66.26 11.59
CA ASN A 4 32.84 -65.85 10.83
C ASN A 4 31.57 -65.49 11.62
N ASP A 5 30.72 -64.60 11.15
CA ASP A 5 30.85 -63.34 10.39
C ASP A 5 29.46 -62.68 10.52
N THR A 6 29.44 -61.36 10.47
CA THR A 6 28.29 -60.49 10.74
C THR A 6 27.17 -60.64 9.69
N GLU A 7 26.00 -61.13 10.08
CA GLU A 7 24.74 -60.88 9.35
C GLU A 7 24.06 -59.62 9.93
N SER A 8 24.18 -58.50 9.23
CA SER A 8 23.34 -57.32 9.41
C SER A 8 22.41 -57.21 8.20
N SER A 9 21.17 -57.66 8.38
CA SER A 9 20.11 -57.56 7.38
C SER A 9 19.59 -56.13 7.25
N GLU A 10 19.38 -55.73 6.00
CA GLU A 10 18.29 -54.89 5.52
C GLU A 10 18.07 -53.52 6.17
N LEU A 11 18.50 -52.45 5.47
CA LEU A 11 17.84 -51.15 5.39
C LEU A 11 18.50 -50.32 4.28
N SER A 12 18.26 -50.69 3.02
CA SER A 12 18.67 -49.87 1.88
C SER A 12 17.69 -50.00 0.72
N SER A 13 16.56 -49.28 0.79
CA SER A 13 15.66 -49.14 -0.36
C SER A 13 14.76 -47.90 -0.32
N HIS A 14 15.03 -46.90 0.53
CA HIS A 14 14.14 -45.72 0.63
C HIS A 14 14.79 -44.36 0.29
N GLU A 15 16.11 -44.29 0.07
CA GLU A 15 16.76 -43.02 -0.33
C GLU A 15 16.75 -42.76 -1.84
N GLY A 16 16.58 -43.80 -2.67
CA GLY A 16 16.58 -43.66 -4.13
C GLY A 16 15.31 -43.02 -4.70
N THR A 17 14.15 -43.24 -4.07
CA THR A 17 12.85 -42.85 -4.63
C THR A 17 12.48 -41.39 -4.35
N ARG A 18 13.14 -40.72 -3.40
CA ARG A 18 12.84 -39.32 -3.04
C ARG A 18 13.48 -38.30 -3.98
N ARG A 19 14.54 -38.68 -4.71
CA ARG A 19 15.27 -37.77 -5.61
C ARG A 19 14.67 -37.62 -7.00
N GLN A 20 13.68 -38.43 -7.38
CA GLN A 20 13.13 -38.45 -8.75
C GLN A 20 11.84 -37.64 -8.98
N PHE A 21 11.29 -36.95 -7.98
CA PHE A 21 10.09 -36.10 -8.16
C PHE A 21 10.32 -34.58 -8.25
N ASN A 22 11.55 -34.09 -8.06
CA ASN A 22 11.80 -32.64 -8.00
C ASN A 22 12.72 -32.13 -9.13
N GLY A 23 12.27 -32.30 -10.38
CA GLY A 23 12.84 -31.59 -11.53
C GLY A 23 12.34 -30.15 -11.68
N SER A 24 11.29 -29.75 -10.95
CA SER A 24 10.80 -28.37 -10.94
C SER A 24 11.62 -27.51 -9.99
N LYS A 25 12.29 -26.48 -10.52
CA LYS A 25 12.89 -25.42 -9.68
C LYS A 25 11.86 -24.94 -8.67
N ALA A 26 12.18 -25.00 -7.38
CA ALA A 26 11.26 -24.66 -6.30
C ALA A 26 10.64 -23.27 -6.48
N VAL A 27 9.32 -23.18 -6.34
CA VAL A 27 8.57 -21.91 -6.41
C VAL A 27 9.02 -20.99 -5.27
N ILE A 28 9.28 -19.72 -5.61
CA ILE A 28 9.62 -18.69 -4.63
C ILE A 28 8.42 -17.80 -4.38
N LYS A 29 8.16 -17.50 -3.11
CA LYS A 29 7.15 -16.55 -2.66
C LYS A 29 7.80 -15.42 -1.85
N LEU A 30 7.38 -14.19 -2.13
CA LEU A 30 7.84 -12.98 -1.48
C LEU A 30 6.67 -12.26 -0.81
N GLY A 31 6.72 -12.09 0.51
CA GLY A 31 5.87 -11.13 1.21
C GLY A 31 6.63 -9.83 1.41
N ILE A 32 6.03 -8.71 1.04
CA ILE A 32 6.69 -7.41 1.02
C ILE A 32 5.86 -6.40 1.81
N ASP A 33 6.48 -5.79 2.81
CA ASP A 33 5.99 -4.56 3.44
C ASP A 33 6.71 -3.36 2.82
N VAL A 34 5.91 -2.37 2.39
CA VAL A 34 6.32 -1.29 1.50
C VAL A 34 6.43 0.00 2.29
N HIS A 35 7.67 0.50 2.44
CA HIS A 35 7.93 1.81 3.03
C HIS A 35 8.42 2.82 2.00
N GLN A 36 8.54 4.07 2.45
CA GLN A 36 8.98 5.18 1.60
C GLN A 36 10.38 4.99 1.04
N ASP A 37 11.33 4.46 1.82
CA ASP A 37 12.75 4.40 1.41
C ASP A 37 13.28 2.96 1.23
N PHE A 38 12.53 1.96 1.70
CA PHE A 38 12.94 0.57 1.70
C PHE A 38 11.73 -0.37 1.66
N TYR A 39 12.01 -1.64 1.39
CA TYR A 39 11.06 -2.73 1.54
C TYR A 39 11.53 -3.68 2.63
N VAL A 40 10.60 -4.18 3.43
CA VAL A 40 10.85 -5.33 4.32
C VAL A 40 10.31 -6.57 3.60
N VAL A 41 11.19 -7.52 3.35
CA VAL A 41 10.91 -8.67 2.49
C VAL A 41 11.10 -9.95 3.26
N VAL A 42 10.12 -10.85 3.15
CA VAL A 42 10.20 -12.21 3.63
C VAL A 42 10.09 -13.15 2.43
N ILE A 43 11.05 -14.07 2.33
CA ILE A 43 11.13 -15.04 1.25
C ILE A 43 10.83 -16.45 1.75
N GLN A 44 10.08 -17.22 0.97
CA GLN A 44 9.82 -18.63 1.18
C GLN A 44 10.16 -19.41 -0.10
N GLU A 45 10.91 -20.50 0.05
CA GLU A 45 11.39 -21.33 -1.07
C GLU A 45 10.84 -22.75 -0.92
N GLY A 46 10.14 -23.28 -1.93
CA GLY A 46 9.81 -24.71 -2.01
C GLY A 46 9.02 -25.27 -0.83
N GLY A 47 8.13 -24.48 -0.21
CA GLY A 47 7.30 -24.91 0.93
C GLY A 47 8.05 -24.99 2.26
N THR A 48 9.31 -24.54 2.32
CA THR A 48 10.06 -24.40 3.58
C THR A 48 9.48 -23.28 4.46
N ASN A 49 9.97 -23.17 5.69
CA ASN A 49 9.63 -22.03 6.55
C ASN A 49 10.13 -20.71 5.95
N PRO A 50 9.37 -19.60 6.06
CA PRO A 50 9.83 -18.29 5.60
C PRO A 50 11.14 -17.89 6.29
N LYS A 51 12.09 -17.37 5.51
CA LYS A 51 13.35 -16.84 6.02
C LYS A 51 13.10 -15.55 6.85
N PRO A 52 14.04 -15.16 7.74
CA PRO A 52 13.91 -13.91 8.49
C PRO A 52 13.70 -12.71 7.57
N ALA A 53 12.92 -11.73 8.04
CA ALA A 53 12.64 -10.52 7.30
C ALA A 53 13.93 -9.73 7.03
N GLN A 54 14.08 -9.24 5.79
CA GLN A 54 15.22 -8.46 5.36
C GLN A 54 14.78 -7.08 4.91
N ARG A 55 15.50 -6.05 5.34
CA ARG A 55 15.31 -4.69 4.86
C ARG A 55 16.19 -4.43 3.65
N VAL A 56 15.58 -4.08 2.52
CA VAL A 56 16.26 -3.87 1.24
C VAL A 56 15.88 -2.51 0.67
N ARG A 57 16.86 -1.74 0.17
CA ARG A 57 16.58 -0.49 -0.56
C ARG A 57 15.85 -0.80 -1.87
N LYS A 58 15.03 0.14 -2.35
CA LYS A 58 14.15 -0.07 -3.50
C LYS A 58 14.91 -0.49 -4.77
N GLU A 59 16.01 0.18 -5.09
CA GLU A 59 16.82 -0.08 -6.27
C GLU A 59 17.53 -1.43 -6.15
N ALA A 60 18.09 -1.71 -4.97
CA ALA A 60 18.74 -2.99 -4.68
C ALA A 60 17.74 -4.15 -4.76
N PHE A 61 16.51 -3.94 -4.30
CA PHE A 61 15.44 -4.94 -4.35
C PHE A 61 15.09 -5.30 -5.79
N LEU A 62 14.90 -4.32 -6.68
CA LEU A 62 14.56 -4.60 -8.08
C LEU A 62 15.67 -5.37 -8.79
N HIS A 63 16.95 -5.01 -8.58
CA HIS A 63 18.07 -5.77 -9.13
C HIS A 63 18.13 -7.20 -8.57
N TRP A 64 17.96 -7.35 -7.26
CA TRP A 64 17.97 -8.65 -6.58
C TRP A 64 16.85 -9.56 -7.11
N VAL A 65 15.64 -9.04 -7.21
CA VAL A 65 14.47 -9.78 -7.68
C VAL A 65 14.56 -10.12 -9.17
N ALA A 66 15.14 -9.25 -10.00
CA ALA A 66 15.42 -9.55 -11.41
C ALA A 66 16.39 -10.74 -11.55
N LYS A 67 17.49 -10.75 -10.77
CA LYS A 67 18.43 -11.88 -10.72
C LYS A 67 17.74 -13.16 -10.24
N LEU A 68 16.92 -13.05 -9.19
CA LEU A 68 16.16 -14.18 -8.64
C LEU A 68 15.24 -14.81 -9.69
N LYS A 69 14.56 -13.98 -10.50
CA LYS A 69 13.69 -14.44 -11.59
C LYS A 69 14.45 -15.05 -12.77
N GLN A 70 15.70 -14.65 -13.03
CA GLN A 70 16.54 -15.32 -14.04
C GLN A 70 16.96 -16.72 -13.58
N GLU A 71 17.27 -16.88 -12.30
CA GLU A 71 17.72 -18.16 -11.73
C GLU A 71 16.55 -19.15 -11.52
N ARG A 72 15.32 -18.66 -11.36
CA ARG A 72 14.16 -19.41 -10.90
C ARG A 72 12.98 -19.30 -11.87
N ALA A 73 12.34 -20.43 -12.18
CA ALA A 73 11.24 -20.45 -13.14
C ALA A 73 10.01 -19.66 -12.63
N GLU A 74 9.71 -19.77 -11.33
CA GLU A 74 8.46 -19.27 -10.76
C GLU A 74 8.69 -18.45 -9.50
N VAL A 75 8.37 -17.16 -9.57
CA VAL A 75 8.48 -16.19 -8.48
C VAL A 75 7.13 -15.48 -8.34
N HIS A 76 6.59 -15.53 -7.14
CA HIS A 76 5.36 -14.85 -6.73
C HIS A 76 5.69 -13.80 -5.69
N ALA A 77 4.98 -12.68 -5.72
CA ALA A 77 5.12 -11.61 -4.75
C ALA A 77 3.75 -11.13 -4.29
N VAL A 78 3.68 -10.66 -3.05
CA VAL A 78 2.49 -10.01 -2.50
C VAL A 78 2.88 -8.81 -1.66
N TYR A 79 2.09 -7.74 -1.75
CA TYR A 79 2.18 -6.62 -0.82
C TYR A 79 0.80 -5.99 -0.58
N GLU A 80 0.69 -5.23 0.50
CA GLU A 80 -0.53 -4.53 0.87
C GLU A 80 -0.65 -3.17 0.17
N ALA A 81 -1.84 -2.84 -0.33
CA ALA A 81 -2.09 -1.56 -0.95
C ALA A 81 -1.86 -0.41 0.05
N CYS A 82 -0.75 0.29 -0.10
CA CYS A 82 -0.35 1.40 0.75
C CYS A 82 -0.40 2.73 -0.04
N GLY A 83 -0.25 3.86 0.66
CA GLY A 83 -0.25 5.19 0.06
C GLY A 83 0.84 5.46 -1.01
N PHE A 84 1.69 4.48 -1.30
CA PHE A 84 2.78 4.54 -2.28
C PHE A 84 2.38 4.09 -3.71
N GLY A 85 1.12 3.75 -3.94
CA GLY A 85 0.58 3.44 -5.27
C GLY A 85 0.96 2.04 -5.80
N PHE A 86 0.83 1.85 -7.11
CA PHE A 86 1.00 0.53 -7.77
C PHE A 86 2.25 0.41 -8.65
N GLY A 87 3.23 1.30 -8.48
CA GLY A 87 4.47 1.29 -9.25
C GLY A 87 5.26 -0.02 -9.08
N LEU A 88 5.40 -0.49 -7.82
CA LEU A 88 6.11 -1.73 -7.50
C LEU A 88 5.48 -2.95 -8.20
N GLN A 89 4.15 -3.07 -8.15
CA GLN A 89 3.42 -4.16 -8.81
C GLN A 89 3.75 -4.22 -10.31
N ARG A 90 3.79 -3.06 -10.98
CA ARG A 90 4.09 -2.97 -12.41
C ARG A 90 5.54 -3.31 -12.73
N GLN A 91 6.47 -2.82 -11.92
CA GLN A 91 7.90 -3.15 -12.06
C GLN A 91 8.14 -4.65 -11.92
N LEU A 92 7.51 -5.29 -10.92
CA LEU A 92 7.60 -6.74 -10.73
C LEU A 92 6.94 -7.50 -11.89
N THR A 93 5.77 -7.07 -12.34
CA THR A 93 5.08 -7.69 -13.49
C THR A 93 5.90 -7.60 -14.76
N ALA A 94 6.56 -6.46 -15.02
CA ALA A 94 7.45 -6.27 -16.16
C ALA A 94 8.68 -7.19 -16.14
N LEU A 95 9.10 -7.61 -14.93
CA LEU A 95 10.15 -8.63 -14.76
C LEU A 95 9.63 -10.07 -14.89
N GLY A 96 8.33 -10.28 -15.17
CA GLY A 96 7.72 -11.60 -15.28
C GLY A 96 7.38 -12.25 -13.94
N ILE A 97 7.21 -11.44 -12.88
CA ILE A 97 6.88 -11.90 -11.54
C ILE A 97 5.38 -11.73 -11.30
N GLN A 98 4.76 -12.76 -10.75
CA GLN A 98 3.35 -12.73 -10.41
C GLN A 98 3.15 -11.95 -9.12
N CYS A 99 2.86 -10.65 -9.22
CA CYS A 99 2.69 -9.77 -8.07
C CYS A 99 1.21 -9.49 -7.78
N GLN A 100 0.73 -9.96 -6.64
CA GLN A 100 -0.59 -9.67 -6.11
C GLN A 100 -0.55 -8.48 -5.16
N VAL A 101 -1.61 -7.66 -5.19
CA VAL A 101 -1.79 -6.57 -4.23
C VAL A 101 -3.07 -6.80 -3.47
N VAL A 102 -3.03 -6.68 -2.15
CA VAL A 102 -4.18 -6.95 -1.28
C VAL A 102 -4.71 -5.72 -0.59
N CYS A 103 -5.99 -5.79 -0.20
CA CYS A 103 -6.62 -4.78 0.65
C CYS A 103 -5.84 -4.62 1.97
N PRO A 104 -5.82 -3.41 2.54
CA PRO A 104 -5.27 -3.22 3.86
C PRO A 104 -5.95 -4.08 4.91
N GLN A 105 -5.16 -4.84 5.68
CA GLN A 105 -5.68 -5.62 6.78
C GLN A 105 -4.99 -5.19 8.06
N LYS A 106 -5.77 -4.94 9.12
CA LYS A 106 -5.18 -4.85 10.46
C LYS A 106 -4.65 -6.24 10.81
N LEU A 107 -3.36 -6.46 10.61
CA LEU A 107 -2.68 -7.70 10.99
C LEU A 107 -2.41 -7.76 12.50
N ASP A 108 -2.61 -6.64 13.21
CA ASP A 108 -2.48 -6.53 14.66
C ASP A 108 -3.84 -6.31 15.34
N GLU A 109 -4.50 -7.40 15.76
CA GLU A 109 -5.76 -7.36 16.52
C GLU A 109 -5.56 -6.84 17.96
N GLY A 110 -4.32 -6.79 18.46
CA GLY A 110 -4.01 -6.55 19.87
C GLY A 110 -3.52 -5.14 20.23
N ASN A 111 -3.39 -4.23 19.25
CA ASN A 111 -2.90 -2.85 19.47
C ASN A 111 -1.56 -2.81 20.24
N LYS A 112 -0.68 -3.80 20.03
CA LYS A 112 0.60 -3.90 20.72
C LYS A 112 1.62 -3.11 19.92
N ARG A 113 2.02 -1.95 20.45
CA ARG A 113 3.10 -1.07 19.93
C ARG A 113 4.48 -1.76 19.89
N VAL A 114 4.63 -2.83 19.12
CA VAL A 114 5.91 -3.44 18.78
C VAL A 114 6.04 -3.36 17.27
N LYS A 115 7.17 -2.83 16.80
CA LYS A 115 7.47 -2.58 15.39
C LYS A 115 7.28 -3.86 14.56
N THR A 116 6.18 -3.91 13.80
CA THR A 116 5.56 -5.11 13.21
C THR A 116 5.98 -5.39 11.77
N ASP A 117 6.80 -4.54 11.16
CA ASP A 117 7.12 -4.55 9.72
C ASP A 117 7.53 -5.96 9.19
N GLY A 118 8.33 -6.71 9.97
CA GLY A 118 8.74 -8.07 9.61
C GLY A 118 7.67 -9.16 9.80
N LEU A 119 6.76 -8.96 10.76
CA LEU A 119 5.62 -9.85 11.00
C LEU A 119 4.58 -9.71 9.88
N ASP A 120 4.34 -8.48 9.44
CA ASP A 120 3.40 -8.18 8.36
C ASP A 120 3.88 -8.79 7.04
N ALA A 121 5.16 -8.58 6.69
CA ALA A 121 5.78 -9.22 5.52
C ALA A 121 5.73 -10.76 5.61
N LYS A 122 5.92 -11.35 6.80
CA LYS A 122 5.84 -12.81 7.00
C LYS A 122 4.40 -13.32 6.84
N ALA A 123 3.43 -12.62 7.41
CA ALA A 123 2.01 -12.98 7.31
C ALA A 123 1.54 -12.94 5.85
N LEU A 124 1.94 -11.92 5.11
CA LEU A 124 1.70 -11.80 3.68
C LEU A 124 2.32 -12.97 2.90
N CYS A 125 3.59 -13.30 3.17
CA CYS A 125 4.29 -14.42 2.52
C CYS A 125 3.56 -15.76 2.73
N LEU A 126 3.12 -16.04 3.96
CA LEU A 126 2.38 -17.25 4.31
C LEU A 126 0.98 -17.31 3.66
N LYS A 127 0.28 -16.16 3.56
CA LYS A 127 -1.01 -16.10 2.83
C LYS A 127 -0.82 -16.35 1.34
N LEU A 128 0.24 -15.80 0.75
CA LEU A 128 0.60 -16.04 -0.65
C LEU A 128 0.92 -17.52 -0.90
N ASP A 129 1.62 -18.19 0.01
CA ASP A 129 1.87 -19.63 -0.10
C ASP A 129 0.57 -20.43 -0.24
N ARG A 130 -0.40 -20.18 0.65
CA ARG A 130 -1.74 -20.80 0.59
C ARG A 130 -2.47 -20.47 -0.70
N PHE A 131 -2.39 -19.23 -1.16
CA PHE A 131 -2.99 -18.78 -2.41
C PHE A 131 -2.43 -19.51 -3.63
N VAL A 132 -1.10 -19.66 -3.71
CA VAL A 132 -0.42 -20.38 -4.79
C VAL A 132 -0.74 -21.87 -4.74
N GLN A 133 -0.98 -22.44 -3.56
CA GLN A 133 -1.42 -23.83 -3.36
C GLN A 133 -2.91 -24.06 -3.69
N GLY A 134 -3.66 -23.02 -4.08
CA GLY A 134 -5.04 -23.13 -4.55
C GLY A 134 -6.09 -22.54 -3.62
N ASN A 135 -5.75 -22.13 -2.40
CA ASN A 135 -6.67 -21.43 -1.51
C ASN A 135 -6.79 -19.96 -1.92
N ARG A 136 -7.66 -19.67 -2.89
CA ARG A 136 -7.84 -18.32 -3.45
C ARG A 136 -8.33 -17.29 -2.42
N ASP A 137 -9.04 -17.74 -1.38
CA ASP A 137 -9.57 -16.87 -0.32
C ASP A 137 -8.51 -16.43 0.70
N ALA A 138 -7.28 -16.98 0.63
CA ALA A 138 -6.18 -16.58 1.50
C ALA A 138 -5.72 -15.12 1.28
N LEU A 139 -6.00 -14.55 0.10
CA LEU A 139 -5.65 -13.17 -0.24
C LEU A 139 -6.89 -12.38 -0.71
N ALA A 140 -7.13 -11.24 -0.07
CA ALA A 140 -8.11 -10.26 -0.52
C ALA A 140 -7.52 -9.38 -1.65
N ILE A 141 -7.37 -9.95 -2.84
CA ILE A 141 -6.73 -9.29 -4.00
C ILE A 141 -7.56 -8.10 -4.47
N ILE A 142 -6.88 -6.99 -4.77
CA ILE A 142 -7.50 -5.82 -5.40
C ILE A 142 -7.17 -5.72 -6.87
N ARG A 143 -8.11 -5.18 -7.65
CA ARG A 143 -7.84 -4.81 -9.05
C ARG A 143 -6.88 -3.63 -9.08
N ILE A 144 -5.76 -3.79 -9.78
CA ILE A 144 -4.84 -2.70 -10.06
C ILE A 144 -5.40 -1.83 -11.18
N PRO A 145 -5.66 -0.53 -10.94
CA PRO A 145 -6.05 0.39 -12.02
C PRO A 145 -4.93 0.54 -13.06
N THR A 146 -5.27 0.87 -14.30
CA THR A 146 -4.28 1.30 -15.29
C THR A 146 -3.66 2.64 -14.90
N GLN A 147 -2.52 3.02 -15.48
CA GLN A 147 -1.93 4.33 -15.21
C GLN A 147 -2.88 5.47 -15.59
N GLU A 148 -3.60 5.34 -16.70
CA GLU A 148 -4.62 6.31 -17.14
C GLU A 148 -5.78 6.39 -16.15
N GLU A 149 -6.28 5.25 -15.64
CA GLU A 149 -7.31 5.24 -14.60
C GLU A 149 -6.82 5.90 -13.30
N GLU A 150 -5.57 5.65 -12.89
CA GLU A 150 -4.97 6.30 -11.72
C GLU A 150 -4.88 7.82 -11.89
N GLN A 151 -4.45 8.29 -13.07
CA GLN A 151 -4.35 9.71 -13.41
C GLN A 151 -5.73 10.37 -13.37
N LYS A 152 -6.75 9.76 -14.00
CA LYS A 152 -8.14 10.24 -13.95
C LYS A 152 -8.64 10.33 -12.50
N ARG A 153 -8.39 9.29 -11.70
CA ARG A 153 -8.76 9.28 -10.27
C ARG A 153 -7.97 10.29 -9.43
N ALA A 154 -6.74 10.64 -9.82
CA ALA A 154 -5.92 11.62 -9.11
C ALA A 154 -6.57 13.01 -9.15
N ILE A 155 -7.14 13.42 -10.29
CA ILE A 155 -7.86 14.69 -10.44
C ILE A 155 -9.07 14.73 -9.50
N HIS A 156 -9.90 13.68 -9.49
CA HIS A 156 -11.03 13.56 -8.57
C HIS A 156 -10.58 13.64 -7.10
N ARG A 157 -9.54 12.88 -6.72
CA ARG A 157 -8.99 12.88 -5.36
C ARG A 157 -8.48 14.25 -4.95
N GLN A 158 -7.75 14.94 -5.83
CA GLN A 158 -7.22 16.27 -5.56
C GLN A 158 -8.35 17.28 -5.35
N ARG A 159 -9.39 17.25 -6.20
CA ARG A 159 -10.57 18.11 -6.02
C ARG A 159 -11.23 17.88 -4.66
N GLU A 160 -11.48 16.63 -4.27
CA GLU A 160 -12.07 16.30 -2.97
C GLU A 160 -11.19 16.75 -1.81
N GLN A 161 -9.86 16.56 -1.88
CA GLN A 161 -8.92 17.04 -0.87
C GLN A 161 -9.01 18.56 -0.68
N LEU A 162 -9.06 19.33 -1.78
CA LEU A 162 -9.21 20.79 -1.72
C LEU A 162 -10.58 21.19 -1.15
N VAL A 163 -11.65 20.48 -1.50
CA VAL A 163 -12.99 20.70 -0.91
C VAL A 163 -12.95 20.48 0.61
N GLN A 164 -12.31 19.41 1.08
CA GLN A 164 -12.19 19.13 2.51
C GLN A 164 -11.31 20.15 3.23
N ALA A 165 -10.20 20.57 2.62
CA ALA A 165 -9.35 21.64 3.16
C ALA A 165 -10.12 22.97 3.30
N ARG A 166 -10.90 23.35 2.27
CA ARG A 166 -11.76 24.53 2.30
C ARG A 166 -12.81 24.43 3.41
N LYS A 167 -13.53 23.31 3.50
CA LYS A 167 -14.54 23.07 4.55
C LYS A 167 -13.94 23.17 5.95
N ARG A 168 -12.73 22.62 6.15
CA ARG A 168 -12.02 22.69 7.44
C ARG A 168 -11.69 24.12 7.84
N LEU A 169 -11.08 24.90 6.94
CA LEU A 169 -10.74 26.31 7.20
C LEU A 169 -12.00 27.17 7.41
N GLU A 170 -13.06 26.92 6.63
CA GLU A 170 -14.34 27.61 6.81
C GLU A 170 -14.93 27.33 8.19
N ALA A 171 -14.91 26.06 8.63
CA ALA A 171 -15.39 25.65 9.93
C ALA A 171 -14.56 26.25 11.08
N GLN A 172 -13.24 26.39 10.92
CA GLN A 172 -12.39 27.06 11.90
C GLN A 172 -12.77 28.54 12.08
N GLY A 173 -13.00 29.27 10.98
CA GLY A 173 -13.45 30.67 11.07
C GLY A 173 -14.84 30.81 11.70
N ARG A 174 -15.76 29.89 11.41
CA ARG A 174 -17.08 29.84 12.07
C ARG A 174 -16.94 29.55 13.58
N SER A 175 -16.07 28.61 13.94
CA SER A 175 -15.81 28.25 15.33
C SER A 175 -15.22 29.44 16.10
N LEU A 176 -14.31 30.20 15.48
CA LEU A 176 -13.77 31.43 16.06
C LEU A 176 -14.88 32.45 16.40
N MET A 177 -15.87 32.66 15.52
CA MET A 177 -17.00 33.55 15.82
C MET A 177 -17.83 33.03 17.00
N VAL A 178 -18.22 31.75 16.96
CA VAL A 178 -19.06 31.12 17.99
C VAL A 178 -18.38 31.13 19.37
N ASN A 179 -17.09 30.83 19.43
CA ASN A 179 -16.33 30.81 20.68
C ASN A 179 -16.27 32.18 21.38
N HIS A 180 -16.54 33.26 20.66
CA HIS A 180 -16.60 34.62 21.18
C HIS A 180 -18.02 35.20 21.20
N GLY A 181 -19.05 34.35 21.16
CA GLY A 181 -20.45 34.75 21.31
C GLY A 181 -21.06 35.48 20.11
N MET A 182 -20.45 35.34 18.92
CA MET A 182 -20.96 35.93 17.69
C MET A 182 -21.68 34.91 16.80
N GLU A 183 -22.69 35.38 16.08
CA GLU A 183 -23.43 34.57 15.12
C GLU A 183 -22.53 34.10 13.98
N PRO A 184 -22.51 32.80 13.65
CA PRO A 184 -21.65 32.27 12.60
C PRO A 184 -22.13 32.69 11.22
N ALA A 185 -21.27 33.39 10.47
CA ALA A 185 -21.55 33.72 9.08
C ALA A 185 -21.29 32.52 8.15
N THR A 186 -22.30 32.15 7.36
CA THR A 186 -22.15 31.11 6.32
C THR A 186 -21.38 31.67 5.12
N ASN A 187 -20.44 30.91 4.56
CA ASN A 187 -19.56 31.40 3.49
C ASN A 187 -18.85 32.74 3.85
N TRP A 188 -18.49 32.93 5.12
CA TRP A 188 -17.88 34.17 5.63
C TRP A 188 -16.64 34.62 4.83
N TRP A 189 -15.94 33.67 4.22
CA TRP A 189 -14.73 33.88 3.45
C TRP A 189 -14.97 34.44 2.04
N LYS A 190 -16.21 34.44 1.53
CA LYS A 190 -16.50 35.06 0.22
C LYS A 190 -16.22 36.56 0.30
N PRO A 191 -15.61 37.19 -0.73
CA PRO A 191 -15.18 38.59 -0.66
C PRO A 191 -16.27 39.56 -0.15
N ARG A 192 -17.50 39.43 -0.67
CA ARG A 192 -18.63 40.25 -0.25
C ARG A 192 -19.04 39.99 1.21
N THR A 193 -19.14 38.72 1.61
CA THR A 193 -19.52 38.37 2.98
C THR A 193 -18.45 38.83 3.97
N PHE A 194 -17.18 38.62 3.64
CA PHE A 194 -16.03 39.00 4.46
C PHE A 194 -15.98 40.52 4.71
N ALA A 195 -16.20 41.32 3.66
CA ALA A 195 -16.23 42.77 3.77
C ALA A 195 -17.33 43.27 4.72
N LEU A 196 -18.47 42.57 4.74
CA LEU A 196 -19.67 42.90 5.53
C LEU A 196 -19.72 42.20 6.91
N LEU A 197 -18.65 41.50 7.32
CA LEU A 197 -18.62 40.85 8.63
C LEU A 197 -18.67 41.89 9.75
N SER A 198 -19.69 41.77 10.60
CA SER A 198 -19.83 42.55 11.82
C SER A 198 -19.13 41.84 12.99
N VAL A 199 -17.80 41.83 12.97
CA VAL A 199 -16.93 41.25 14.01
C VAL A 199 -15.89 42.28 14.47
N PRO A 200 -15.34 42.16 15.70
CA PRO A 200 -14.24 43.01 16.16
C PRO A 200 -13.02 42.96 15.22
N GLU A 201 -12.27 44.05 15.14
CA GLU A 201 -11.15 44.20 14.20
C GLU A 201 -10.09 43.10 14.36
N TRP A 202 -9.69 42.79 15.60
CA TRP A 202 -8.72 41.72 15.88
C TRP A 202 -9.17 40.35 15.33
N MET A 203 -10.48 40.09 15.31
CA MET A 203 -11.01 38.85 14.76
C MET A 203 -11.00 38.90 13.23
N LYS A 204 -11.34 40.05 12.65
CA LYS A 204 -11.29 40.26 11.21
C LYS A 204 -9.87 40.07 10.67
N GLU A 205 -8.87 40.58 11.38
CA GLU A 205 -7.44 40.35 11.10
C GLU A 205 -7.08 38.86 11.17
N LEU A 206 -7.55 38.14 12.21
CA LEU A 206 -7.28 36.71 12.34
C LEU A 206 -7.91 35.89 11.20
N LEU A 207 -9.16 36.20 10.84
CA LEU A 207 -9.87 35.59 9.72
C LEU A 207 -9.20 35.94 8.37
N ALA A 208 -8.61 37.13 8.24
CA ALA A 208 -7.90 37.56 7.04
C ALA A 208 -6.68 36.67 6.71
N ASN A 209 -6.10 35.96 7.68
CA ASN A 209 -5.03 35.00 7.41
C ASN A 209 -5.49 33.79 6.58
N SER A 210 -6.75 33.38 6.72
CA SER A 210 -7.30 32.19 6.04
C SER A 210 -8.27 32.52 4.91
N GLN A 211 -8.81 33.74 4.86
CA GLN A 211 -9.74 34.17 3.82
C GLN A 211 -9.16 34.08 2.39
N PRO A 212 -7.95 34.58 2.09
CA PRO A 212 -7.39 34.48 0.74
C PRO A 212 -7.13 33.03 0.34
N ILE A 213 -6.75 32.18 1.31
CA ILE A 213 -6.55 30.74 1.09
C ILE A 213 -7.87 30.09 0.69
N LEU A 214 -8.96 30.39 1.41
CA LEU A 214 -10.30 29.87 1.10
C LEU A 214 -10.78 30.29 -0.30
N VAL A 215 -10.55 31.55 -0.69
CA VAL A 215 -10.86 32.03 -2.05
C VAL A 215 -10.03 31.31 -3.11
N ALA A 216 -8.72 31.18 -2.90
CA ALA A 216 -7.84 30.47 -3.82
C ALA A 216 -8.22 28.98 -3.95
N LEU A 217 -8.55 28.31 -2.84
CA LEU A 217 -9.03 26.94 -2.84
C LEU A 217 -10.33 26.80 -3.64
N GLN A 218 -11.29 27.71 -3.45
CA GLN A 218 -12.55 27.70 -4.20
C GLN A 218 -12.31 27.80 -5.71
N GLU A 219 -11.39 28.66 -6.14
CA GLU A 219 -11.06 28.84 -7.55
C GLU A 219 -10.43 27.58 -8.14
N LYS A 220 -9.46 26.97 -7.44
CA LYS A 220 -8.87 25.69 -7.87
C LYS A 220 -9.90 24.55 -7.94
N ILE A 221 -10.82 24.48 -6.97
CA ILE A 221 -11.93 23.51 -7.00
C ILE A 221 -12.82 23.73 -8.22
N ARG A 222 -13.12 24.97 -8.57
CA ARG A 222 -13.91 25.32 -9.77
C ARG A 222 -13.19 24.85 -11.03
N THR A 223 -11.90 25.15 -11.18
CA THR A 223 -11.10 24.70 -12.33
C THR A 223 -11.09 23.19 -12.47
N LEU A 224 -10.83 22.45 -11.38
CA LEU A 224 -10.84 20.98 -11.42
C LEU A 224 -12.23 20.41 -11.72
N THR A 225 -13.30 21.05 -11.24
CA THR A 225 -14.67 20.64 -11.55
C THR A 225 -14.97 20.79 -13.05
N GLN A 226 -14.54 21.88 -13.66
CA GLN A 226 -14.70 22.10 -15.10
C GLN A 226 -13.90 21.09 -15.93
N GLN A 227 -12.66 20.79 -15.52
CA GLN A 227 -11.84 19.76 -16.18
C GLN A 227 -12.51 18.38 -16.15
N LEU A 228 -13.08 18.00 -15.00
CA LEU A 228 -13.79 16.72 -14.85
C LEU A 228 -15.08 16.66 -15.68
N GLN A 229 -15.82 17.78 -15.78
CA GLN A 229 -17.01 17.86 -16.62
C GLN A 229 -16.68 17.73 -18.11
N ALA A 230 -15.63 18.42 -18.57
CA ALA A 230 -15.19 18.34 -19.97
C ALA A 230 -14.75 16.91 -20.34
N ALA A 231 -14.03 16.24 -19.43
CA ALA A 231 -13.58 14.86 -19.63
C ALA A 231 -14.70 13.80 -19.57
N ALA A 232 -15.87 14.13 -19.02
CA ALA A 232 -17.04 13.24 -18.97
C ALA A 232 -18.00 13.40 -20.16
N GLY A 233 -17.90 14.52 -20.88
CA GLY A 233 -18.69 14.83 -22.08
C GLY A 233 -17.98 14.52 -23.40
N SER A 234 -16.77 13.97 -23.36
CA SER A 234 -15.97 13.52 -24.51
C SER A 234 -15.92 11.99 -24.55
#